data_AF-A0A7X9B0Z5-F1
#
_entry.id   AF-A0A7X9B0Z5-F1
#
_cell.length_a   1.000
_cell.length_b   1.000
_cell.length_c   1.000
_cell.angle_alpha   90.00
_cell.angle_beta   90.00
_cell.angle_gamma   90.00
#
_symmetry.space_group_name_H-M   'P 1'
#
loop_
_entity.id
_entity.type
_entity.pdbx_description
1 polymer ?
#
loop_
_entity_poly.entity_id
_entity_poly.type
_entity_poly.pdbx_seq_one_letter_code
_entity_poly.pdbx_strand_id
1 'polypeptide(L)' 'GGTVSEVNDALADDPALLNQAPEGDGWICRLKDVKEEELKKLLTVEQYLKSINAE' A
#
# COMPACT_ATOMS: atom_id res chain seq x y z
N GLY A 1 8.88 3.45 -11.26
CA GLY A 1 7.52 3.27 -11.77
C GLY A 1 7.24 1.80 -11.94
N GLY A 2 5.96 1.44 -11.98
CA GLY A 2 5.48 0.10 -12.30
C GLY A 2 4.18 0.19 -13.09
N THR A 3 3.59 -0.95 -13.41
CA THR A 3 2.32 -1.05 -14.13
C THR A 3 1.26 -1.62 -13.20
N VAL A 4 0.05 -1.06 -13.18
CA VAL A 4 -1.06 -1.66 -12.43
C VAL A 4 -1.38 -3.03 -13.05
N SER A 5 -1.32 -4.08 -12.24
CA SER A 5 -1.67 -5.44 -12.64
C SER A 5 -3.07 -5.85 -12.18
N GLU A 6 -3.54 -5.29 -11.07
CA GLU A 6 -4.81 -5.65 -10.44
C GLU A 6 -5.36 -4.46 -9.62
N VAL A 7 -6.68 -4.36 -9.55
CA VAL A 7 -7.41 -3.43 -8.68
C VAL A 7 -8.35 -4.24 -7.79
N ASN A 8 -8.56 -3.80 -6.55
CA ASN A 8 -9.45 -4.51 -5.64
C ASN A 8 -10.92 -4.11 -5.87
N ASP A 9 -11.59 -4.84 -6.76
CA ASP A 9 -13.00 -4.58 -7.09
C ASP A 9 -13.94 -4.72 -5.87
N ALA A 10 -13.54 -5.47 -4.83
CA ALA A 10 -14.33 -5.61 -3.61
C ALA A 10 -14.51 -4.27 -2.86
N LEU A 11 -13.59 -3.31 -3.03
CA LEU A 11 -13.72 -1.98 -2.42
C LEU A 11 -14.83 -1.13 -3.05
N ALA A 12 -15.30 -1.48 -4.25
CA ALA A 12 -16.45 -0.81 -4.86
C ALA A 12 -17.75 -1.17 -4.13
N ASP A 13 -17.86 -2.42 -3.68
CA ASP A 13 -19.02 -2.94 -2.97
C ASP A 13 -18.94 -2.72 -1.46
N ASP A 14 -17.74 -2.86 -0.87
CA ASP A 14 -17.48 -2.67 0.56
C ASP A 14 -16.25 -1.79 0.82
N PRO A 15 -16.40 -0.46 0.82
CA PRO A 15 -15.30 0.46 1.14
C PRO A 15 -14.87 0.40 2.61
N ALA A 16 -15.63 -0.23 3.51
CA ALA A 16 -15.26 -0.33 4.93
C ALA A 16 -14.06 -1.26 5.14
N LEU A 17 -13.78 -2.18 4.21
CA LEU A 17 -12.60 -3.04 4.22
C LEU A 17 -11.30 -2.25 4.33
N LEU A 18 -11.22 -1.07 3.71
CA LEU A 18 -10.05 -0.20 3.81
C LEU A 18 -9.75 0.21 5.27
N ASN A 19 -10.80 0.44 6.07
CA ASN A 19 -10.66 0.83 7.47
C ASN A 19 -10.48 -0.38 8.39
N GLN A 20 -11.17 -1.49 8.10
CA GLN A 20 -11.20 -2.67 8.98
C GLN A 20 -9.97 -3.56 8.82
N ALA A 21 -9.45 -3.69 7.60
CA ALA A 21 -8.33 -4.56 7.25
C ALA A 21 -7.33 -3.86 6.33
N PRO A 22 -6.74 -2.71 6.72
CA PRO A 22 -5.91 -1.87 5.86
C PRO A 22 -4.67 -2.58 5.28
N GLU A 23 -4.07 -3.50 6.05
CA GLU A 23 -2.92 -4.30 5.61
C GLU A 23 -3.33 -5.69 5.06
N GLY A 24 -4.62 -6.01 5.10
CA GLY A 24 -5.18 -7.28 4.64
C GLY A 24 -6.09 -7.08 3.42
N ASP A 25 -7.37 -7.37 3.58
CA ASP A 25 -8.36 -7.33 2.49
C ASP A 25 -8.63 -5.91 1.95
N GLY A 26 -8.18 -4.87 2.65
CA GLY A 26 -8.29 -3.46 2.27
C GLY A 26 -7.24 -2.96 1.27
N TRP A 27 -6.46 -3.84 0.63
CA TRP A 27 -5.49 -3.44 -0.41
C TRP A 27 -6.18 -2.74 -1.59
N ILE A 28 -5.52 -1.76 -2.21
CA ILE A 28 -6.14 -0.92 -3.25
C ILE A 28 -5.81 -1.42 -4.67
N CYS A 29 -4.52 -1.63 -4.95
CA CYS A 29 -4.06 -2.13 -6.24
C CYS A 29 -2.79 -2.97 -6.08
N ARG A 30 -2.50 -3.81 -7.07
CA ARG A 30 -1.20 -4.47 -7.22
C ARG A 30 -0.45 -3.88 -8.39
N LEU A 31 0.86 -3.75 -8.22
CA LEU A 31 1.77 -3.29 -9.26
C LEU A 31 2.66 -4.46 -9.70
N LYS A 32 2.96 -4.50 -11.00
CA LYS A 32 4.00 -5.34 -11.61
C LYS A 32 5.11 -4.47 -12.20
N ASP A 33 6.21 -5.12 -12.57
CA ASP A 33 7.39 -4.48 -13.18
C ASP A 33 8.01 -3.38 -12.30
N VAL A 34 7.84 -3.50 -10.98
CA VAL A 34 8.44 -2.58 -10.01
C VAL A 34 9.93 -2.92 -9.86
N LYS A 35 10.78 -1.90 -9.97
CA LYS A 35 12.23 -2.06 -9.84
C LYS A 35 12.61 -2.20 -8.36
N GLU A 36 13.40 -3.21 -8.04
CA GLU A 36 13.88 -3.46 -6.67
C GLU A 36 14.61 -2.25 -6.06
N GLU A 37 15.39 -1.54 -6.88
CA GLU A 37 16.12 -0.32 -6.47
C GLU A 37 15.21 0.84 -6.07
N GLU A 38 13.95 0.86 -6.51
CA GLU A 38 12.97 1.84 -6.05
C GLU A 38 12.37 1.43 -4.71
N LEU A 39 12.19 0.13 -4.45
CA LEU A 39 11.71 -0.38 -3.16
C LEU A 39 12.69 -0.06 -2.02
N LYS A 40 13.99 -0.10 -2.31
CA LYS A 40 15.05 0.26 -1.34
C LYS A 40 15.02 1.73 -0.91
N LYS A 41 14.30 2.60 -1.62
CA LYS A 41 14.15 4.03 -1.29
C LYS A 41 12.93 4.30 -0.40
N LEU A 42 12.07 3.32 -0.21
CA LEU A 42 10.89 3.45 0.65
C LEU A 42 11.31 3.39 2.12
N LEU A 43 10.45 3.92 2.98
CA LEU A 43 10.69 3.91 4.42
C LEU A 43 10.59 2.48 4.97
N THR A 44 11.46 2.16 5.92
CA THR A 44 11.22 1.02 6.81
C THR A 44 10.08 1.33 7.78
N VAL A 45 9.54 0.30 8.44
CA VAL A 45 8.50 0.47 9.47
C VAL A 45 8.94 1.46 10.55
N GLU A 46 10.18 1.34 11.03
CA GLU A 46 10.74 2.25 12.04
C GLU A 46 10.81 3.70 11.56
N GLN A 47 11.25 3.91 10.31
CA GLN A 47 11.34 5.24 9.71
C GLN A 47 9.96 5.87 9.52
N TYR A 48 8.97 5.06 9.11
CA TYR A 48 7.59 5.52 8.96
C TYR A 48 6.97 5.91 10.31
N LEU A 49 7.09 5.07 11.34
CA LEU A 49 6.61 5.39 12.69
C LEU A 49 7.26 6.65 13.26
N LYS A 50 8.54 6.88 12.96
CA LYS A 50 9.24 8.11 13.35
C LYS A 50 8.64 9.34 12.65
N SER A 51 8.24 9.24 11.38
CA SER A 51 7.65 10.36 10.65
C SER A 51 6.28 10.80 11.18
N ILE A 52 5.49 9.88 11.74
CA ILE A 52 4.17 10.17 12.34
C ILE A 52 4.33 10.90 13.68
N ASN A 53 5.32 10.52 14.48
CA ASN A 53 5.56 11.11 15.81
C ASN A 53 6.44 12.38 15.77
N ALA A 54 6.78 12.85 14.57
CA ALA A 54 7.59 14.05 14.36
C ALA A 54 6.76 15.34 14.22
N GLU A 55 5.44 15.25 14.43
CA GLU A 55 4.52 16.41 14.51
C GLU A 55 4.49 17.05 15.91
#